data_AF-A0A4Y2RYY5-F1
#
_entry.id   AF-A0A4Y2RYY5-F1
#
_cell.length_a   1.000
_cell.length_b   1.000
_cell.length_c   1.000
_cell.angle_alpha   90.00
_cell.angle_beta   90.00
_cell.angle_gamma   90.00
#
_symmetry.space_group_name_H-M   'P 1'
#
loop_
_entity.id
_entity.type
_entity.pdbx_description
1 polymer ?
#
loop_
_entity_poly.entity_id
_entity_poly.type
_entity_poly.pdbx_seq_one_letter_code
_entity_poly.pdbx_strand_id
1 'polypeptide(L)'
;LRSRLNDVTIEQIPVLRELLRFLEHLSLFDAPVPKRGVIIEQVPEIWECLHKEYRGKWKEIATNQVNSCFALSQDELQGLCKKLTSSFDLKNIEAMLSDTPLCAQCGGKGLKRCSRCKNEWYCGRPCQVSHWAKHQSACNLMVK
;
A
#
# COMPACT_ATOMS: atom_id res chain seq x y z
N LEU A 1 -22.51 3.01 -5.24
CA LEU A 1 -21.09 3.24 -5.54
C LEU A 1 -20.87 4.25 -6.67
N ARG A 2 -21.53 4.13 -7.83
CA ARG A 2 -21.40 5.09 -8.94
C ARG A 2 -21.54 6.56 -8.57
N SER A 3 -22.55 6.91 -7.77
CA SER A 3 -22.78 8.28 -7.31
C SER A 3 -21.62 8.88 -6.48
N ARG A 4 -20.70 8.04 -6.01
CA ARG A 4 -19.53 8.43 -5.22
C ARG A 4 -18.23 8.47 -6.05
N LEU A 5 -18.26 7.96 -7.29
CA LEU A 5 -17.14 7.98 -8.23
C LEU A 5 -17.31 9.15 -9.21
N ASN A 6 -17.25 10.37 -8.69
CA ASN A 6 -17.30 11.59 -9.52
C ASN A 6 -15.91 11.94 -10.07
N ASP A 7 -15.87 12.85 -11.05
CA ASP A 7 -14.62 13.24 -11.73
C ASP A 7 -13.55 13.72 -10.75
N VAL A 8 -13.93 14.51 -9.74
CA VAL A 8 -13.02 14.98 -8.68
C VAL A 8 -12.38 13.81 -7.95
N THR A 9 -13.17 12.80 -7.58
CA THR A 9 -12.68 11.61 -6.86
C THR A 9 -11.74 10.78 -7.73
N ILE A 10 -12.02 10.70 -9.03
CA ILE A 10 -11.18 9.96 -9.99
C ILE A 10 -9.89 10.72 -10.31
N GLU A 11 -9.91 12.05 -10.35
CA GLU A 11 -8.70 12.86 -10.50
C GLU A 11 -7.77 12.70 -9.29
N GLN A 12 -8.34 12.71 -8.08
CA GLN A 12 -7.55 12.53 -6.85
C GLN A 12 -7.07 11.08 -6.66
N ILE A 13 -7.81 10.10 -7.21
CA ILE A 13 -7.49 8.67 -7.07
C ILE A 13 -7.61 7.97 -8.45
N PRO A 14 -6.62 8.12 -9.34
CA PRO A 14 -6.70 7.66 -10.74
C PRO A 14 -6.99 6.16 -10.92
N VAL A 15 -6.61 5.31 -9.96
CA VAL A 15 -6.90 3.86 -9.99
C VAL A 15 -8.40 3.55 -9.97
N LEU A 16 -9.22 4.46 -9.45
CA LEU A 16 -10.68 4.30 -9.46
C LEU A 16 -11.28 4.44 -10.86
N ARG A 17 -10.54 4.94 -11.84
CA ARG A 17 -10.98 5.01 -13.24
C ARG A 17 -11.25 3.63 -13.84
N GLU A 18 -10.36 2.67 -13.55
CA GLU A 18 -10.56 1.29 -14.01
C GLU A 18 -11.74 0.63 -13.30
N LEU A 19 -11.94 0.92 -12.01
CA LEU A 19 -13.11 0.45 -11.29
C LEU A 19 -14.42 1.00 -11.88
N LEU A 20 -14.46 2.30 -12.22
CA LEU A 20 -15.63 2.90 -12.86
C LEU A 20 -15.92 2.22 -14.22
N ARG A 21 -14.90 2.06 -15.06
CA ARG A 21 -14.99 1.37 -16.37
C ARG A 21 -15.48 -0.07 -16.23
N PHE A 22 -15.04 -0.78 -15.18
CA PHE A 22 -15.48 -2.13 -14.90
C PHE A 22 -16.96 -2.18 -14.47
N LEU A 23 -17.39 -1.24 -13.62
CA LEU A 23 -18.79 -1.12 -13.22
C LEU A 23 -19.70 -0.71 -14.40
N GLU A 24 -19.17 0.05 -15.36
CA GLU A 24 -19.78 0.37 -16.66
C GLU A 24 -19.93 -0.85 -17.55
N HIS A 25 -18.90 -1.67 -17.67
CA HIS A 25 -19.02 -2.96 -18.33
C HIS A 25 -20.10 -3.82 -17.67
N LEU A 26 -20.07 -4.00 -16.34
CA LEU A 26 -21.06 -4.84 -15.65
C LEU A 26 -22.51 -4.33 -15.75
N SER A 27 -22.73 -3.03 -16.02
CA SER A 27 -24.09 -2.51 -16.25
C SER A 27 -24.57 -2.68 -17.69
N LEU A 28 -23.65 -2.81 -18.64
CA LEU A 28 -23.96 -2.98 -20.05
C LEU A 28 -24.05 -4.45 -20.45
N PHE A 29 -23.35 -5.31 -19.71
CA PHE A 29 -23.28 -6.75 -19.96
C PHE A 29 -23.91 -7.50 -18.79
N ASP A 30 -24.89 -8.37 -19.09
CA ASP A 30 -25.36 -9.34 -18.12
C ASP A 30 -24.21 -10.26 -17.72
N ALA A 31 -24.06 -10.48 -16.41
CA ALA A 31 -23.07 -11.42 -15.90
C ALA A 31 -23.32 -12.79 -16.56
N PRO A 32 -22.31 -13.38 -17.23
CA PRO A 32 -22.50 -14.69 -17.84
C PRO A 32 -22.89 -15.68 -16.76
N VAL A 33 -23.94 -16.47 -17.03
CA VAL A 33 -24.38 -17.52 -16.10
C VAL A 33 -23.16 -18.37 -15.74
N PRO A 34 -22.83 -18.52 -14.45
CA PRO A 34 -21.63 -19.24 -14.04
C PRO A 34 -21.69 -20.65 -14.63
N LYS A 35 -20.78 -20.93 -15.56
CA LYS A 35 -20.65 -22.26 -16.13
C LYS A 35 -20.25 -23.17 -14.98
N ARG A 36 -20.98 -24.28 -14.78
CA ARG A 36 -20.57 -25.37 -13.88
C ARG A 36 -19.35 -26.09 -14.48
N GLY A 37 -18.22 -25.40 -14.48
CA GLY A 37 -16.91 -25.95 -14.82
C GLY A 37 -16.22 -26.47 -13.56
N VAL A 38 -15.32 -27.41 -13.73
CA VAL A 38 -14.41 -27.84 -12.65
C VAL A 38 -13.45 -26.69 -12.39
N ILE A 39 -13.53 -26.10 -11.19
CA ILE A 39 -12.51 -25.15 -10.71
C ILE A 39 -11.30 -26.00 -10.31
N ILE A 40 -10.26 -25.98 -11.13
CA ILE A 40 -8.99 -26.61 -10.80
C ILE A 40 -8.15 -25.57 -10.07
N GLU A 41 -7.96 -25.78 -8.77
CA GLU A 41 -7.08 -24.93 -7.98
C GLU A 41 -5.63 -25.12 -8.45
N GLN A 42 -4.92 -24.02 -8.70
CA GLN A 42 -3.56 -24.08 -9.27
C GLN A 42 -2.53 -24.65 -8.28
N VAL A 43 -2.84 -24.67 -6.98
CA VAL A 43 -1.96 -25.17 -5.90
C VAL A 43 -2.79 -25.89 -4.82
N PRO A 44 -3.15 -27.17 -5.02
CA PRO A 44 -3.99 -27.92 -4.07
C PRO A 44 -3.36 -28.07 -2.69
N GLU A 45 -2.04 -28.02 -2.58
CA GLU A 45 -1.29 -28.15 -1.32
C GLU A 45 -1.63 -27.04 -0.33
N ILE A 46 -1.92 -25.82 -0.82
CA ILE A 46 -2.34 -24.70 0.04
C ILE A 46 -3.68 -25.01 0.66
N TRP A 47 -4.65 -25.45 -0.15
CA TRP A 47 -5.97 -25.81 0.34
C TRP A 47 -5.91 -26.98 1.32
N GLU A 48 -5.12 -28.01 1.03
CA GLU A 48 -4.96 -29.17 1.93
C GLU A 48 -4.35 -28.76 3.27
N CYS A 49 -3.32 -27.93 3.26
CA CYS A 49 -2.73 -27.38 4.49
C CYS A 49 -3.77 -26.61 5.30
N LEU A 50 -4.48 -25.67 4.66
CA LEU A 50 -5.52 -24.87 5.31
C LEU A 50 -6.66 -25.74 5.84
N HIS A 51 -7.13 -26.72 5.05
CA HIS A 51 -8.21 -27.60 5.44
C HIS A 51 -7.82 -28.49 6.62
N LYS A 52 -6.57 -28.98 6.67
CA LYS A 52 -6.05 -29.80 7.76
C LYS A 52 -5.90 -28.99 9.05
N GLU A 53 -5.33 -27.79 8.96
CA GLU A 53 -5.01 -26.94 10.11
C GLU A 53 -6.25 -26.27 10.73
N TYR A 54 -7.19 -25.83 9.88
CA TYR A 54 -8.35 -25.02 10.27
C TYR A 54 -9.67 -25.79 10.24
N ARG A 55 -9.63 -27.12 10.07
CA ARG A 55 -10.84 -27.97 10.13
C ARG A 55 -11.64 -27.71 11.40
N GLY A 56 -12.92 -27.38 11.24
CA GLY A 56 -13.82 -27.10 12.37
C GLY A 56 -13.62 -25.75 13.06
N LYS A 57 -12.53 -25.02 12.78
CA LYS A 57 -12.24 -23.69 13.38
C LYS A 57 -12.87 -22.53 12.61
N TRP A 58 -13.40 -22.78 11.41
CA TRP A 58 -13.97 -21.74 10.53
C TRP A 58 -15.04 -20.87 11.20
N LYS A 59 -15.90 -21.45 12.06
CA LYS A 59 -16.93 -20.68 12.78
C LYS A 59 -16.32 -19.70 13.79
N GLU A 60 -15.28 -20.13 14.50
CA GLU A 60 -14.57 -19.30 15.47
C GLU A 60 -13.83 -18.16 14.75
N ILE A 61 -13.13 -18.48 13.66
CA ILE A 61 -12.43 -17.49 12.82
C ILE A 61 -13.41 -16.46 12.28
N ALA A 62 -14.54 -16.89 11.74
CA ALA A 62 -15.56 -15.99 11.22
C ALA A 62 -16.12 -15.07 12.32
N THR A 63 -16.40 -15.61 13.50
CA THR A 63 -16.89 -14.81 14.64
C THR A 63 -15.86 -13.77 15.07
N ASN A 64 -14.59 -14.16 15.13
CA ASN A 64 -13.49 -13.24 15.46
C ASN A 64 -13.34 -12.15 14.38
N GLN A 65 -13.40 -12.50 13.09
CA GLN A 65 -13.30 -11.55 11.99
C GLN A 65 -14.46 -10.58 11.95
N VAL A 66 -15.68 -11.02 12.24
CA VAL A 66 -16.84 -10.13 12.34
C VAL A 66 -16.56 -9.03 13.35
N ASN A 67 -16.10 -9.38 14.55
CA ASN A 67 -15.82 -8.40 15.60
C ASN A 67 -14.59 -7.52 15.29
N SER A 68 -13.53 -8.10 14.74
CA SER A 68 -12.25 -7.39 14.54
C SER A 68 -12.14 -6.60 13.23
N CYS A 69 -12.94 -6.92 12.20
CA CYS A 69 -12.79 -6.33 10.88
C CYS A 69 -14.08 -5.71 10.33
N PHE A 70 -15.25 -6.28 10.63
CA PHE A 70 -16.51 -5.88 9.99
C PHE A 70 -17.46 -5.10 10.91
N ALA A 71 -17.38 -5.31 12.23
CA ALA A 71 -18.23 -4.68 13.25
C ALA A 71 -17.48 -3.64 14.10
N LEU A 72 -16.48 -2.97 13.52
CA LEU A 72 -15.72 -1.93 14.20
C LEU A 72 -16.57 -0.66 14.39
N SER A 73 -16.49 -0.08 15.59
CA SER A 73 -17.02 1.26 15.84
C SER A 73 -16.25 2.33 15.06
N GLN A 74 -16.83 3.53 14.94
CA GLN A 74 -16.19 4.63 14.21
C GLN A 74 -14.83 5.03 14.80
N ASP A 75 -14.70 4.99 16.13
CA ASP A 75 -13.44 5.31 16.82
C ASP A 75 -12.37 4.23 16.58
N GLU A 76 -12.75 2.96 16.62
CA GLU A 76 -11.84 1.85 16.32
C GLU A 76 -11.38 1.85 14.86
N LEU A 77 -12.30 2.14 13.92
CA LEU A 77 -11.98 2.30 12.51
C LEU A 77 -10.99 3.44 12.30
N GLN A 78 -11.21 4.59 12.95
CA GLN A 78 -10.26 5.71 12.88
C GLN A 78 -8.90 5.33 13.46
N GLY A 79 -8.87 4.57 14.57
CA GLY A 79 -7.65 4.02 15.15
C GLY A 79 -6.91 3.09 14.19
N LEU A 80 -7.62 2.19 13.51
CA LEU A 80 -7.06 1.29 12.51
C LEU A 80 -6.50 2.05 11.31
N CYS A 81 -7.25 3.02 10.77
CA CYS A 81 -6.77 3.89 9.70
C CYS A 81 -5.51 4.66 10.11
N LYS A 82 -5.45 5.20 11.33
CA LYS A 82 -4.24 5.87 11.85
C LYS A 82 -3.05 4.92 11.91
N LYS A 83 -3.25 3.69 12.42
CA LYS A 83 -2.21 2.66 12.47
C LYS A 83 -1.72 2.30 11.06
N LEU A 84 -2.63 1.99 10.14
CA LEU A 84 -2.31 1.69 8.74
C LEU A 84 -1.52 2.83 8.08
N THR A 85 -2.04 4.06 8.15
CA THR A 85 -1.34 5.24 7.61
C THR A 85 0.04 5.41 8.24
N SER A 86 0.18 5.17 9.55
CA SER A 86 1.48 5.24 10.21
C SER A 86 2.44 4.16 9.72
N SER A 87 1.98 2.93 9.46
CA SER A 87 2.82 1.86 8.91
C SER A 87 3.39 2.20 7.54
N PHE A 88 2.66 2.99 6.75
CA PHE A 88 3.11 3.50 5.46
C PHE A 88 3.83 4.85 5.53
N ASP A 89 4.07 5.40 6.73
CA ASP A 89 4.93 6.57 6.85
C ASP A 89 6.36 6.20 6.44
N LEU A 90 7.02 7.09 5.69
CA LEU A 90 8.35 6.84 5.11
C LEU A 90 9.35 6.39 6.16
N LYS A 91 9.30 6.99 7.36
CA LYS A 91 10.18 6.62 8.47
C LYS A 91 10.00 5.18 8.92
N ASN A 92 8.76 4.70 8.97
CA ASN A 92 8.45 3.35 9.41
C ASN A 92 8.80 2.33 8.33
N ILE A 93 8.52 2.63 7.06
CA ILE A 93 8.96 1.80 5.92
C ILE A 93 10.49 1.68 5.91
N GLU A 94 11.20 2.80 6.04
CA GLU A 94 12.67 2.81 6.06
C GLU A 94 13.23 2.05 7.26
N ALA A 95 12.58 2.07 8.43
CA ALA A 95 12.99 1.27 9.57
C ALA A 95 12.80 -0.25 9.36
N MET A 96 11.89 -0.65 8.47
CA MET A 96 11.71 -2.05 8.07
C MET A 96 12.74 -2.51 7.02
N LEU A 97 13.34 -1.57 6.28
CA LEU A 97 14.38 -1.86 5.31
C LEU A 97 15.73 -1.98 6.06
N SER A 98 16.33 -3.17 6.01
CA SER A 98 17.56 -3.51 6.76
C SER A 98 18.82 -2.80 6.28
N ASP A 99 18.76 -2.07 5.17
CA ASP A 99 19.94 -1.51 4.53
C ASP A 99 20.29 -0.14 5.10
N THR A 100 21.55 0.01 5.51
CA THR A 100 22.07 1.30 5.96
C THR A 100 22.13 2.24 4.74
N PRO A 101 21.46 3.40 4.77
CA PRO A 101 21.45 4.30 3.62
C PRO A 101 22.87 4.75 3.27
N LEU A 102 23.15 4.92 1.97
CA LEU A 102 24.46 5.33 1.46
C LEU A 102 24.46 6.82 1.08
N CYS A 103 25.62 7.45 1.14
CA CYS A 103 25.83 8.83 0.73
C CYS A 103 25.80 8.92 -0.80
N ALA A 104 24.90 9.74 -1.35
CA ALA A 104 24.75 9.91 -2.80
C ALA A 104 26.02 10.40 -3.53
N GLN A 105 26.94 11.06 -2.81
CA GLN A 105 28.17 11.60 -3.41
C GLN A 105 29.36 10.65 -3.31
N CYS A 106 29.57 9.98 -2.16
CA CYS A 106 30.78 9.19 -1.91
C CYS A 106 30.53 7.71 -1.62
N GLY A 107 29.28 7.27 -1.55
CA GLY A 107 28.92 5.88 -1.24
C GLY A 107 29.17 5.43 0.21
N GLY A 108 29.72 6.28 1.07
CA GLY A 108 29.87 5.99 2.50
C GLY A 108 28.53 5.98 3.25
N LYS A 109 28.53 5.78 4.57
CA LYS A 109 27.29 5.77 5.37
C LYS A 109 26.56 7.11 5.31
N GLY A 110 25.30 7.08 4.89
CA GLY A 110 24.38 8.22 4.87
C GLY A 110 23.82 8.48 6.26
N LEU A 111 24.37 9.47 6.96
CA LEU A 111 23.97 9.80 8.34
C LEU A 111 22.87 10.87 8.38
N LYS A 112 22.84 11.76 7.39
CA LYS A 112 21.97 12.94 7.38
C LYS A 112 21.23 13.02 6.05
N ARG A 113 19.95 13.39 6.10
CA ARG A 113 19.16 13.68 4.90
C ARG A 113 19.29 15.13 4.49
N CYS A 114 19.01 15.41 3.22
CA CYS A 114 18.76 16.77 2.77
C CYS A 114 17.65 17.40 3.62
N SER A 115 17.93 18.53 4.27
CA SER A 115 16.98 19.21 5.16
C SER A 115 15.74 19.76 4.42
N ARG A 116 15.84 19.96 3.11
CA ARG A 116 14.77 20.52 2.28
C ARG A 116 13.76 19.47 1.83
N CYS A 117 14.19 18.44 1.09
CA CYS A 117 13.29 17.41 0.57
C CYS A 117 13.19 16.15 1.43
N LYS A 118 14.13 15.94 2.38
CA LYS A 118 14.22 14.74 3.24
C LYS A 118 14.31 13.39 2.51
N ASN A 119 14.59 13.41 1.19
CA ASN A 119 14.61 12.22 0.34
C ASN A 119 16.02 11.63 0.14
N GLU A 120 17.04 12.47 -0.01
CA GLU A 120 18.42 12.03 -0.33
C GLU A 120 19.33 12.00 0.90
N TRP A 121 20.25 11.03 0.96
CA TRP A 121 21.17 10.81 2.09
C TRP A 121 22.61 11.23 1.81
N TYR A 122 23.26 11.77 2.84
CA TYR A 122 24.64 12.22 2.82
C TYR A 122 25.37 11.88 4.13
N CYS A 123 26.67 11.63 4.05
CA CYS A 123 27.50 11.49 5.25
C CYS A 123 27.65 12.82 6.01
N GLY A 124 27.50 13.96 5.32
CA GLY A 124 27.58 15.30 5.90
C GLY A 124 27.36 16.42 4.87
N ARG A 125 27.36 17.67 5.36
CA ARG A 125 27.12 18.87 4.54
C ARG A 125 28.10 19.06 3.37
N PRO A 126 29.40 18.74 3.48
CA PRO A 126 30.32 18.86 2.34
C PRO A 126 29.88 18.04 1.11
N CYS A 127 29.46 16.78 1.33
CA CYS A 127 28.96 15.92 0.25
C CYS A 127 27.63 16.43 -0.31
N GLN A 128 26.75 16.98 0.53
CA GLN A 128 25.49 17.56 0.08
C GLN A 128 25.71 18.77 -0.84
N VAL A 129 26.63 19.67 -0.49
CA VAL A 129 26.92 20.87 -1.29
C VAL A 129 27.61 20.49 -2.60
N SER A 130 28.54 19.54 -2.57
CA SER A 130 29.21 19.04 -3.78
C SER A 130 28.23 18.37 -4.76
N HIS A 131 27.26 17.60 -4.24
CA HIS A 131 26.24 16.95 -5.05
C HIS A 131 25.07 17.88 -5.45
N TRP A 132 25.01 19.10 -4.90
CA TRP A 132 23.86 19.98 -5.04
C TRP A 132 23.45 20.25 -6.49
N ALA A 133 24.42 20.46 -7.39
CA ALA A 133 24.13 20.71 -8.80
C ALA A 133 23.35 19.58 -9.48
N LYS A 134 23.59 18.32 -9.07
CA LYS A 134 22.83 17.15 -9.56
C LYS A 134 21.54 16.93 -8.78
N HIS A 135 21.55 17.20 -7.48
CA HIS A 135 20.40 16.99 -6.60
C HIS A 135 19.31 18.06 -6.74
N GLN A 136 19.62 19.30 -7.13
CA GLN A 136 18.72 20.46 -7.06
C GLN A 136 17.40 20.25 -7.81
N SER A 137 17.45 19.69 -9.03
CA SER A 137 16.26 19.41 -9.84
C SER A 137 15.33 18.41 -9.16
N ALA A 138 15.88 17.27 -8.74
CA ALA A 138 15.14 16.25 -7.99
C ALA A 138 14.65 16.76 -6.62
N CYS A 139 15.45 17.58 -5.95
CA CYS A 139 15.11 18.19 -4.67
C CYS A 139 13.84 19.03 -4.79
N ASN A 140 13.73 19.85 -5.84
CA ASN A 140 12.57 20.71 -6.09
C ASN A 140 11.28 19.92 -6.36
N LEU A 141 11.36 18.76 -7.02
CA LEU A 141 10.20 17.90 -7.28
C LEU A 141 9.68 17.21 -6.01
N MET A 142 10.55 17.02 -5.02
CA MET A 142 10.26 16.30 -3.78
C MET A 142 9.95 17.23 -2.59
N VAL A 143 9.99 18.56 -2.78
CA VAL A 143 9.57 19.49 -1.73
C VAL A 143 8.05 19.40 -1.62
N LYS A 144 7.57 18.97 -0.46
CA LYS A 144 6.17 19.12 -0.06
C LYS A 144 5.87 20.57 0.32
#